data_AF-A0A142WUU0-F1
#
_entry.id   AF-A0A142WUU0-F1
#
_cell.length_a   1.000
_cell.length_b   1.000
_cell.length_c   1.000
_cell.angle_alpha   90.00
_cell.angle_beta   90.00
_cell.angle_gamma   90.00
#
_symmetry.space_group_name_H-M   'P 1'
#
loop_
_entity.id
_entity.type
_entity.pdbx_description
1 polymer ?
#
loop_
_entity_poly.entity_id
_entity_poly.type
_entity_poly.pdbx_seq_one_letter_code
_entity_poly.pdbx_strand_id
1 'polypeptide(L)'
;MGTARLLIAVVGAVLPFGARLLGGPEWVGQYTAGGATAILFISVMNAPTWLTLLGLTYVYRRPISLVTPCLMTFGFLGWFHSSLALSADAQAAIGLVFVPIAAIPFLCVGALAGYLVDRISVSSGGSTTGGKSQA
;
A
#
# COMPACT_ATOMS: atom_id res chain seq x y z
N MET A 1 -15.68 0.11 6.24
CA MET A 1 -14.80 -0.03 5.05
C MET A 1 -14.54 1.28 4.29
N GLY A 2 -15.50 2.22 4.18
CA GLY A 2 -15.30 3.47 3.43
C GLY A 2 -14.04 4.26 3.84
N THR A 3 -13.83 4.49 5.14
CA THR A 3 -12.62 5.18 5.64
C THR A 3 -11.33 4.47 5.26
N ALA A 4 -11.27 3.14 5.34
CA ALA A 4 -10.08 2.37 4.96
C ALA A 4 -9.75 2.52 3.48
N ARG A 5 -10.77 2.51 2.60
CA ARG A 5 -10.59 2.76 1.16
C ARG A 5 -10.05 4.15 0.89
N LEU A 6 -10.61 5.16 1.55
CA LEU A 6 -10.13 6.54 1.41
C LEU A 6 -8.66 6.66 1.85
N LEU A 7 -8.31 6.08 3.00
CA LEU A 7 -6.93 6.10 3.50
C LEU A 7 -5.96 5.38 2.57
N ILE A 8 -6.32 4.19 2.06
CA ILE A 8 -5.49 3.46 1.09
C ILE A 8 -5.27 4.29 -0.18
N ALA A 9 -6.32 4.92 -0.71
CA ALA A 9 -6.23 5.75 -1.91
C ALA A 9 -5.36 7.00 -1.68
N VAL A 10 -5.59 7.72 -0.58
CA VAL A 10 -4.83 8.93 -0.24
C VAL A 10 -3.37 8.58 0.01
N VAL A 11 -3.09 7.61 0.87
CA VAL A 11 -1.73 7.17 1.18
C VAL A 11 -1.07 6.68 -0.10
N GLY A 12 -1.69 5.77 -0.86
CA GLY A 12 -1.12 5.26 -2.10
C GLY A 12 -0.78 6.34 -3.12
N ALA A 13 -1.61 7.38 -3.25
CA ALA A 13 -1.36 8.49 -4.16
C ALA A 13 -0.22 9.41 -3.67
N VAL A 14 -0.17 9.73 -2.38
CA VAL A 14 0.79 10.71 -1.83
C VAL A 14 2.12 10.09 -1.40
N LEU A 15 2.16 8.79 -1.11
CA LEU A 15 3.33 8.06 -0.61
C LEU A 15 4.62 8.28 -1.44
N PRO A 16 4.62 8.21 -2.79
CA PRO A 16 5.86 8.41 -3.55
C PRO A 16 6.48 9.79 -3.31
N PHE A 17 5.65 10.83 -3.15
CA PHE A 17 6.11 12.19 -2.86
C PHE A 17 6.49 12.35 -1.39
N GLY A 18 5.72 11.75 -0.48
CA GLY A 18 5.99 11.77 0.96
C GLY A 18 7.31 11.06 1.31
N ALA A 19 7.58 9.91 0.69
CA ALA A 19 8.84 9.18 0.87
C ALA A 19 10.05 10.01 0.42
N ARG A 20 9.87 10.85 -0.61
CA ARG A 20 10.92 11.75 -1.11
C ARG A 20 11.24 12.90 -0.17
N LEU A 21 10.30 13.32 0.67
CA LEU A 21 10.56 14.35 1.69
C LEU A 21 11.66 13.92 2.67
N LEU A 22 11.86 12.62 2.89
CA LEU A 22 12.94 12.11 3.74
C LEU A 22 14.34 12.46 3.21
N GLY A 23 14.48 12.61 1.89
CA GLY A 23 15.72 13.04 1.24
C GLY A 23 15.84 14.57 1.09
N GLY A 24 14.81 15.33 1.47
CA GLY A 24 14.76 16.79 1.35
C GLY A 24 14.10 17.31 0.07
N PRO A 25 13.98 18.65 -0.09
CA PRO A 25 13.23 19.28 -1.18
C PRO A 25 13.75 18.93 -2.59
N GLU A 26 15.06 18.75 -2.74
CA GLU A 26 15.69 18.39 -4.03
C GLU A 26 15.19 17.04 -4.55
N TRP A 27 14.98 16.07 -3.65
CA TRP A 27 14.49 14.74 -3.99
C TRP A 27 13.04 14.76 -4.46
N VAL A 28 12.21 15.63 -3.88
CA VAL A 28 10.85 15.89 -4.37
C VAL A 28 10.91 16.58 -5.72
N GLY A 29 11.84 17.53 -5.89
CA GLY A 29 12.11 18.20 -7.15
C GLY A 29 12.35 17.23 -8.31
N GLN A 30 13.01 16.10 -8.06
CA GLN A 30 13.21 15.05 -9.08
C GLN A 30 11.91 14.44 -9.61
N TYR A 31 10.83 14.44 -8.82
CA TYR A 31 9.51 13.93 -9.24
C TYR A 31 8.59 15.03 -9.80
N THR A 32 8.86 16.30 -9.49
CA THR A 32 7.99 17.42 -9.87
C THR A 32 8.59 18.32 -10.95
N ALA A 33 9.88 18.21 -11.27
CA ALA A 33 10.56 19.07 -12.24
C ALA A 33 9.95 19.00 -13.65
N GLY A 34 9.41 17.85 -14.04
CA GLY A 34 8.67 17.69 -15.31
C GLY A 34 7.21 18.18 -15.26
N GLY A 35 6.81 18.90 -14.21
CA GLY A 35 5.46 19.43 -14.03
C GLY A 35 4.39 18.35 -13.90
N ALA A 36 3.19 18.65 -14.39
CA ALA A 36 2.02 17.76 -14.27
C ALA A 36 2.24 16.37 -14.87
N THR A 37 2.96 16.27 -16.00
CA THR A 37 3.22 14.99 -16.66
C THR A 37 4.07 14.06 -15.80
N ALA A 38 5.10 14.57 -15.13
CA ALA A 38 5.94 13.78 -14.23
C ALA A 38 5.13 13.30 -13.01
N ILE A 39 4.33 14.18 -12.42
CA ILE A 39 3.44 13.85 -11.29
C ILE A 39 2.44 12.75 -11.68
N LEU A 40 1.79 12.89 -12.84
CA LEU A 40 0.85 11.88 -13.35
C LEU A 40 1.55 10.57 -13.66
N PHE A 41 2.75 10.61 -14.25
CA PHE A 41 3.52 9.41 -14.55
C PHE A 41 3.84 8.62 -13.28
N ILE A 42 4.39 9.27 -12.25
CA ILE A 42 4.66 8.62 -10.95
C ILE A 42 3.38 8.08 -10.33
N SER A 43 2.29 8.84 -10.38
CA SER A 43 1.00 8.43 -9.81
C SER A 43 0.42 7.22 -10.52
N VAL A 44 0.45 7.18 -11.86
CA VAL A 44 -0.05 6.08 -12.68
C VAL A 44 0.83 4.85 -12.55
N MET A 45 2.15 5.01 -12.54
CA MET A 45 3.06 3.88 -12.31
C MET A 45 2.85 3.30 -10.92
N ASN A 46 2.60 4.10 -9.89
CA ASN A 46 2.34 3.58 -8.55
C ASN A 46 0.90 3.03 -8.38
N ALA A 47 -0.06 3.45 -9.23
CA ALA A 47 -1.47 3.14 -9.11
C ALA A 47 -1.81 1.65 -8.92
N PRO A 48 -1.24 0.71 -9.69
CA PRO A 48 -1.58 -0.70 -9.58
C PRO A 48 -1.45 -1.23 -8.15
N THR A 49 -0.43 -0.78 -7.40
CA THR A 49 -0.15 -1.29 -6.06
C THR A 49 -1.27 -0.96 -5.06
N TRP A 50 -1.69 0.31 -4.98
CA TRP A 50 -2.75 0.72 -4.06
C TRP A 50 -4.16 0.42 -4.60
N LEU A 51 -4.34 0.34 -5.92
CA LEU A 51 -5.58 -0.17 -6.52
C LEU A 51 -5.80 -1.64 -6.17
N THR A 52 -4.76 -2.48 -6.14
CA THR A 52 -4.88 -3.86 -5.68
C THR A 52 -5.25 -3.93 -4.19
N LEU A 53 -4.66 -3.08 -3.34
CA LEU A 53 -5.07 -2.97 -1.93
C LEU A 53 -6.54 -2.54 -1.78
N LEU A 54 -7.03 -1.63 -2.63
CA LEU A 54 -8.46 -1.31 -2.71
C LEU A 54 -9.29 -2.52 -3.11
N GLY A 55 -8.82 -3.33 -4.05
CA GLY A 55 -9.42 -4.62 -4.42
C GLY A 55 -9.56 -5.56 -3.22
N LEU A 56 -8.54 -5.67 -2.38
CA LEU A 56 -8.59 -6.50 -1.17
C LEU A 56 -9.66 -6.05 -0.17
N THR A 57 -10.07 -4.77 -0.18
CA THR A 57 -11.17 -4.28 0.68
C THR A 57 -12.54 -4.90 0.33
N TYR A 58 -12.66 -5.56 -0.82
CA TYR A 58 -13.85 -6.33 -1.20
C TYR A 58 -13.74 -7.82 -0.84
N VAL A 59 -12.52 -8.31 -0.58
CA VAL A 59 -12.27 -9.70 -0.18
C VAL A 59 -12.35 -9.84 1.35
N TYR A 60 -11.82 -8.87 2.09
CA TYR A 60 -11.79 -8.93 3.56
C TYR A 60 -13.08 -8.41 4.18
N ARG A 61 -13.47 -9.02 5.31
CA ARG A 61 -14.67 -8.61 6.05
C ARG A 61 -14.37 -7.47 7.02
N ARG A 62 -13.17 -7.43 7.61
CA ARG A 62 -12.80 -6.44 8.64
C ARG A 62 -11.69 -5.50 8.17
N PRO A 63 -11.76 -4.20 8.51
CA PRO A 63 -10.76 -3.23 8.09
C PRO A 63 -9.39 -3.49 8.73
N ILE A 64 -9.34 -4.08 9.92
CA ILE A 64 -8.07 -4.39 10.60
C ILE A 64 -7.22 -5.42 9.84
N SER A 65 -7.86 -6.32 9.09
CA SER A 65 -7.19 -7.31 8.24
C SER A 65 -6.40 -6.67 7.10
N LEU A 66 -6.70 -5.40 6.76
CA LEU A 66 -5.98 -4.62 5.74
C LEU A 66 -4.66 -4.04 6.28
N VAL A 67 -4.44 -4.00 7.60
CA VAL A 67 -3.21 -3.43 8.17
C VAL A 67 -1.98 -4.17 7.66
N THR A 68 -2.03 -5.51 7.65
CA THR A 68 -0.89 -6.33 7.21
C THR A 68 -0.51 -6.11 5.74
N PRO A 69 -1.43 -6.21 4.75
CA PRO A 69 -1.07 -5.89 3.37
C PRO A 69 -0.69 -4.43 3.19
N CYS A 70 -1.32 -3.48 3.88
CA CYS A 70 -0.93 -2.07 3.77
C CYS A 70 0.48 -1.82 4.28
N LEU A 71 0.87 -2.37 5.44
CA LEU A 71 2.21 -2.19 5.99
C LEU A 71 3.28 -2.81 5.10
N MET A 72 3.08 -4.02 4.57
CA MET A 72 4.06 -4.63 3.69
C MET A 72 4.18 -3.89 2.36
N THR A 73 3.06 -3.60 1.69
CA THR A 73 3.08 -2.95 0.38
C THR A 73 3.52 -1.49 0.48
N PHE A 74 2.93 -0.68 1.36
CA PHE A 74 3.35 0.72 1.51
C PHE A 74 4.73 0.86 2.16
N GLY A 75 5.12 -0.05 3.05
CA GLY A 75 6.48 -0.06 3.61
C GLY A 75 7.52 -0.27 2.52
N PHE A 76 7.33 -1.27 1.64
CA PHE A 76 8.21 -1.50 0.50
C PHE A 76 8.25 -0.29 -0.44
N LEU A 77 7.09 0.26 -0.81
CA LEU A 77 7.01 1.42 -1.70
C LEU A 77 7.70 2.65 -1.11
N GLY A 78 7.47 2.94 0.17
CA GLY A 78 8.13 4.04 0.87
C GLY A 78 9.64 3.88 0.86
N TRP A 79 10.14 2.69 1.23
CA TRP A 79 11.57 2.38 1.16
C TRP A 79 12.12 2.55 -0.26
N PHE A 80 11.46 1.99 -1.27
CA PHE A 80 11.89 2.06 -2.66
C PHE A 80 11.99 3.50 -3.16
N HIS A 81 10.94 4.30 -2.96
CA HIS A 81 10.92 5.70 -3.38
C HIS A 81 11.94 6.55 -2.63
N SER A 82 12.24 6.24 -1.37
CA SER A 82 13.29 6.91 -0.58
C SER A 82 14.71 6.50 -0.95
N SER A 83 14.91 5.36 -1.61
CA SER A 83 16.24 4.81 -1.92
C SER A 83 16.71 5.12 -3.35
N LEU A 84 15.80 5.54 -4.24
CA LEU A 84 16.11 5.82 -5.65
C LEU A 84 16.85 7.17 -5.82
N ALA A 85 18.13 7.13 -6.18
CA ALA A 85 18.88 8.33 -6.54
C ALA A 85 18.77 8.66 -8.05
N LEU A 86 17.70 9.34 -8.46
CA LEU A 86 17.46 9.68 -9.89
C LEU A 86 18.54 10.58 -10.47
N SER A 87 19.20 11.40 -9.66
CA SER A 87 20.30 12.27 -10.10
C SER A 87 21.63 11.54 -10.29
N ALA A 88 21.79 10.36 -9.70
CA ALA A 88 23.04 9.60 -9.73
C ALA A 88 23.04 8.50 -10.80
N ASP A 89 21.86 8.06 -11.26
CA ASP A 89 21.73 6.96 -12.21
C ASP A 89 20.50 7.13 -13.11
N ALA A 90 20.72 7.11 -14.43
CA ALA A 90 19.64 7.17 -15.42
C ALA A 90 18.80 5.89 -15.44
N GLN A 91 19.37 4.73 -15.04
CA GLN A 91 18.61 3.48 -14.93
C GLN A 91 17.64 3.48 -13.75
N ALA A 92 17.85 4.33 -12.74
CA ALA A 92 16.91 4.52 -11.63
C ALA A 92 15.50 4.92 -12.11
N ALA A 93 15.39 5.63 -13.25
CA ALA A 93 14.11 5.95 -13.87
C ALA A 93 13.37 4.71 -14.39
N ILE A 94 14.09 3.71 -14.89
CA ILE A 94 13.53 2.40 -15.28
C ILE A 94 12.95 1.71 -14.04
N GLY A 95 13.63 1.84 -12.90
CA GLY A 95 13.16 1.34 -11.61
C GLY A 95 11.73 1.77 -11.27
N LEU A 96 11.33 3.00 -11.61
CA LEU A 96 9.97 3.53 -11.38
C LEU A 96 8.89 2.75 -12.14
N VAL A 97 9.20 2.27 -13.34
CA VAL A 97 8.28 1.48 -14.17
C VAL A 97 8.08 0.08 -13.59
N PHE A 98 9.13 -0.48 -12.99
CA PHE A 98 9.12 -1.82 -12.40
C PHE A 98 8.67 -1.86 -10.94
N VAL A 99 8.46 -0.70 -10.29
CA VAL A 99 7.94 -0.60 -8.91
C VAL A 99 6.76 -1.53 -8.65
N PRO A 100 5.70 -1.53 -9.48
CA PRO A 100 4.52 -2.34 -9.19
C PRO A 100 4.83 -3.82 -9.22
N ILE A 101 5.69 -4.25 -10.14
CA ILE A 101 6.10 -5.64 -10.30
C ILE A 101 6.94 -6.05 -9.09
N ALA A 102 7.88 -5.21 -8.66
CA ALA A 102 8.72 -5.46 -7.49
C ALA A 102 7.91 -5.45 -6.17
N ALA A 103 6.76 -4.77 -6.13
CA ALA A 103 5.87 -4.76 -4.97
C ALA A 103 5.01 -6.03 -4.85
N ILE A 104 4.87 -6.83 -5.92
CA ILE A 104 4.00 -8.02 -5.93
C ILE A 104 4.32 -9.00 -4.79
N PRO A 105 5.59 -9.39 -4.52
CA PRO A 105 5.88 -10.32 -3.43
C PRO A 105 5.41 -9.81 -2.06
N PHE A 106 5.66 -8.52 -1.78
CA PHE A 106 5.24 -7.89 -0.52
C PHE A 106 3.72 -7.80 -0.41
N LEU A 107 3.05 -7.48 -1.53
CA LEU A 107 1.60 -7.48 -1.59
C LEU A 107 1.03 -8.86 -1.36
N CYS A 108 1.54 -9.89 -2.04
CA CYS A 108 1.05 -11.26 -1.92
C CYS A 108 1.23 -11.80 -0.50
N VAL A 109 2.41 -11.61 0.10
CA VAL A 109 2.68 -12.05 1.48
C VAL A 109 1.79 -11.28 2.46
N GLY A 110 1.70 -9.97 2.31
CA GLY A 110 0.85 -9.14 3.14
C GLY A 110 -0.63 -9.49 3.01
N ALA A 111 -1.09 -9.79 1.80
CA ALA A 111 -2.47 -10.17 1.51
C ALA A 111 -2.81 -11.57 2.04
N LEU A 112 -1.86 -12.50 1.97
CA LEU A 112 -2.04 -13.83 2.57
C LEU A 112 -2.13 -13.71 4.09
N ALA A 113 -1.21 -12.99 4.72
CA ALA A 113 -1.22 -12.78 6.16
C ALA A 113 -2.48 -12.03 6.64
N GLY A 114 -2.91 -10.98 5.93
CA GLY A 114 -4.15 -10.27 6.20
C GLY A 114 -5.39 -11.16 6.09
N TYR A 115 -5.41 -12.06 5.10
CA TYR A 115 -6.48 -13.04 4.95
C TYR A 115 -6.54 -14.01 6.13
N LEU A 116 -5.40 -14.51 6.61
CA LEU A 116 -5.35 -15.38 7.79
C LEU A 116 -5.90 -14.67 9.03
N VAL A 117 -5.53 -13.41 9.26
CA VAL A 117 -6.04 -12.57 10.35
C VAL A 117 -7.56 -12.41 10.26
N ASP A 118 -8.10 -12.17 9.05
CA ASP A 118 -9.54 -12.03 8.83
C ASP A 118 -10.29 -13.32 9.22
N ARG A 119 -9.75 -14.49 8.83
CA ARG A 119 -10.36 -15.80 9.10
C ARG A 119 -10.33 -16.16 10.59
N ILE A 120 -9.21 -15.92 11.27
CA ILE A 120 -9.08 -16.18 12.72
C ILE A 120 -10.08 -15.29 13.48
N SER A 121 -10.15 -14.02 13.12
CA SER A 121 -11.01 -13.04 13.79
C SER A 121 -12.51 -13.34 13.61
N VAL A 122 -12.89 -13.99 12.51
CA VAL A 122 -14.26 -14.48 12.28
C VAL A 122 -14.58 -15.70 13.15
N SER A 123 -13.63 -16.63 13.29
CA SER A 123 -13.77 -17.84 14.12
C SER A 123 -14.05 -17.52 15.59
N SER A 124 -13.35 -16.52 16.14
CA SER A 124 -13.49 -16.12 17.57
C SER A 124 -14.81 -15.45 17.93
N GLY A 125 -15.65 -15.08 16.95
CA GLY A 125 -16.96 -14.46 17.20
C GLY A 125 -18.12 -15.44 17.36
N GLY A 126 -17.89 -16.74 17.13
CA GLY A 126 -18.94 -17.77 17.09
C GLY A 126 -19.19 -18.52 18.41
N SER A 127 -18.43 -18.28 19.48
CA SER A 127 -18.44 -19.11 20.70
C SER A 127 -19.22 -18.53 21.89
N THR A 128 -19.98 -17.44 21.74
CA THR A 128 -20.61 -16.72 22.88
C THR A 128 -22.15 -16.59 22.85
N THR A 129 -22.87 -17.51 22.20
CA THR A 129 -24.36 -17.55 22.28
C THR A 129 -24.92 -18.96 22.44
N GLY A 130 -24.35 -19.76 23.34
CA GLY A 130 -24.85 -21.08 23.67
C GLY A 130 -24.68 -21.39 25.15
N GLY A 131 -25.54 -20.83 26.00
CA GLY A 131 -25.58 -21.25 27.40
C GLY A 131 -26.06 -20.18 28.36
N LYS A 132 -27.39 -20.06 28.50
CA LYS A 132 -28.14 -19.95 29.77
C LYS A 132 -29.60 -19.65 29.46
N SER A 133 -30.32 -20.70 29.07
CA SER A 133 -31.73 -20.85 29.40
C SER A 133 -31.86 -22.27 29.93
N GLN A 134 -31.86 -22.41 31.25
CA GLN A 134 -32.50 -23.48 32.03
C GLN A 134 -32.42 -23.10 33.52
N ALA A 135 -33.54 -22.62 34.04
CA ALA A 135 -34.11 -22.80 35.39
C ALA A 135 -34.98 -21.58 35.73
#